data_AF-A0A350KNX3-F1
#
_entry.id   AF-A0A350KNX3-F1
#
_cell.length_a   1.000
_cell.length_b   1.000
_cell.length_c   1.000
_cell.angle_alpha   90.00
_cell.angle_beta   90.00
_cell.angle_gamma   90.00
#
_symmetry.space_group_name_H-M   'P 1'
#
loop_
_entity.id
_entity.type
_entity.pdbx_description
1 polymer ?
#
loop_
_entity_poly.entity_id
_entity_poly.type
_entity_poly.pdbx_seq_one_letter_code
_entity_poly.pdbx_strand_id
1 'polypeptide(L)'
;MKKIVLPNVTEYIDRFFDFMNEKVGQKVMNMFESFGRCGLRALDVLAVLSVVAAVVFAVRFETGVLFALIFAFIGVLGCVLLQYAATKMLPALNTLVKNAPTKLSSAVFLKVLALFAGVGGLIALAFGVLIWTGSSEYVDPTAADVNAVILGCFAAFVACEFWMFLFLKPEELSVEVVEKTSVGEEFIGLTSYFAKGCLKLTPVVFGLTVLLAVVWLVVMMFSPIESIFGQLFVLVYLGVMALLPFFMYAAFLSYYLTLDILTAVFPLPAKLDKIKE
;
A
#
# COMPACT_ATOMS: atom_id res chain seq x y z
N MET A 1 18.66 -38.64 -22.54
CA MET A 1 18.10 -37.30 -22.23
C MET A 1 19.15 -36.24 -22.55
N LYS A 2 18.97 -35.44 -23.61
CA LYS A 2 19.85 -34.30 -23.90
C LYS A 2 19.67 -33.26 -22.79
N LYS A 3 20.74 -32.92 -22.06
CA LYS A 3 20.75 -31.73 -21.18
C LYS A 3 20.54 -30.51 -22.09
N ILE A 4 19.35 -29.93 -22.04
CA ILE A 4 19.12 -28.59 -22.59
C ILE A 4 19.88 -27.65 -21.65
N VAL A 5 21.13 -27.34 -21.99
CA VAL A 5 21.90 -26.30 -21.31
C VAL A 5 21.31 -24.98 -21.81
N LEU A 6 20.40 -24.40 -21.04
CA LEU A 6 19.89 -23.06 -21.30
C LEU A 6 21.05 -22.06 -21.17
N PRO A 7 21.47 -21.37 -22.24
CA PRO A 7 22.57 -20.41 -22.16
C PRO A 7 22.17 -19.21 -21.29
N ASN A 8 23.03 -18.85 -20.33
CA ASN A 8 23.08 -17.60 -19.55
C ASN A 8 21.76 -16.90 -19.16
N VAL A 9 20.72 -17.67 -18.80
CA VAL A 9 19.42 -17.11 -18.35
C VAL A 9 19.60 -16.16 -17.16
N THR A 10 20.48 -16.51 -16.23
CA THR A 10 20.80 -15.68 -15.06
C THR A 10 21.33 -14.30 -15.45
N GLU A 11 22.24 -14.25 -16.44
CA GLU A 11 22.83 -12.99 -16.91
C GLU A 11 21.79 -12.08 -17.58
N TYR A 12 20.84 -12.66 -18.33
CA TYR A 12 19.75 -11.89 -18.93
C TYR A 12 18.80 -11.31 -17.88
N ILE A 13 18.47 -12.08 -16.84
CA ILE A 13 17.62 -11.63 -15.73
C ILE A 13 18.32 -10.50 -14.96
N ASP A 14 19.62 -10.66 -14.66
CA ASP A 14 20.40 -9.64 -13.97
C ASP A 14 20.45 -8.34 -14.77
N ARG A 15 20.76 -8.41 -16.08
CA ARG A 15 20.75 -7.22 -16.98
C ARG A 15 19.37 -6.54 -17.03
N PHE A 16 18.30 -7.32 -17.04
CA PHE A 16 16.95 -6.77 -17.01
C PHE A 16 16.65 -6.03 -15.71
N PHE A 17 17.02 -6.60 -14.56
CA PHE A 17 16.85 -5.94 -13.26
C PHE A 17 17.71 -4.70 -13.10
N ASP A 18 18.94 -4.71 -13.60
CA ASP A 18 19.80 -3.54 -13.58
C ASP A 18 19.19 -2.41 -14.43
N PHE A 19 18.69 -2.73 -15.63
CA PHE A 19 17.96 -1.78 -16.47
C PHE A 19 16.70 -1.21 -15.77
N MET A 20 15.90 -2.07 -15.14
CA MET A 20 14.69 -1.68 -14.42
C MET A 20 15.03 -0.78 -13.23
N ASN A 21 16.08 -1.11 -12.48
CA ASN A 21 16.53 -0.37 -11.32
C ASN A 21 17.01 1.05 -11.70
N GLU A 22 17.87 1.15 -12.70
CA GLU A 22 18.49 2.42 -13.13
C GLU A 22 17.50 3.35 -13.83
N LYS A 23 16.76 2.85 -14.83
CA LYS A 23 15.93 3.72 -15.69
C LYS A 23 14.51 3.93 -15.18
N VAL A 24 13.92 2.91 -14.56
CA VAL A 24 12.50 2.90 -14.21
C VAL A 24 12.29 3.08 -12.71
N GLY A 25 13.16 2.50 -11.89
CA GLY A 25 13.00 2.41 -10.44
C GLY A 25 12.77 3.77 -9.78
N GLN A 26 13.59 4.79 -10.06
CA GLN A 26 13.41 6.11 -9.41
C GLN A 26 12.09 6.76 -9.82
N LYS A 27 11.70 6.63 -11.08
CA LYS A 27 10.46 7.21 -11.60
C LYS A 27 9.25 6.58 -10.94
N VAL A 28 9.27 5.26 -10.75
CA VAL A 28 8.20 4.52 -10.06
C VAL A 28 8.16 4.85 -8.57
N MET A 29 9.30 4.92 -7.90
CA MET A 29 9.36 5.34 -6.49
C MET A 29 8.82 6.75 -6.27
N ASN A 30 9.18 7.71 -7.13
CA ASN A 30 8.64 9.07 -7.10
C ASN A 30 7.13 9.12 -7.39
N MET A 31 6.63 8.19 -8.22
CA MET A 31 5.20 8.05 -8.50
C MET A 31 4.45 7.60 -7.24
N PHE A 32 4.99 6.64 -6.47
CA PHE A 32 4.40 6.19 -5.21
C PHE A 32 4.28 7.31 -4.17
N GLU A 33 5.28 8.18 -4.06
CA GLU A 33 5.20 9.36 -3.19
C GLU A 33 4.17 10.39 -3.67
N SER A 34 3.96 10.47 -4.98
CA SER A 34 2.97 11.37 -5.58
C SER A 34 1.53 10.99 -5.24
N PHE A 35 1.24 9.70 -4.98
CA PHE A 35 -0.08 9.26 -4.50
C PHE A 35 -0.46 9.89 -3.15
N GLY A 36 0.49 10.05 -2.24
CA GLY A 36 0.24 10.73 -0.96
C GLY A 36 -0.21 12.18 -1.17
N ARG A 37 0.46 12.91 -2.08
CA ARG A 37 0.08 14.29 -2.43
C ARG A 37 -1.27 14.35 -3.15
N CYS A 38 -1.53 13.37 -4.02
CA CYS A 38 -2.80 13.25 -4.72
C CYS A 38 -3.96 13.01 -3.74
N GLY A 39 -3.78 12.12 -2.76
CA GLY A 39 -4.75 11.84 -1.71
C GLY A 39 -5.09 13.07 -0.87
N LEU A 40 -4.09 13.89 -0.51
CA LEU A 40 -4.33 15.14 0.21
C LEU A 40 -5.21 16.11 -0.60
N ARG A 41 -4.93 16.27 -1.90
CA ARG A 41 -5.77 17.11 -2.77
C ARG A 41 -7.16 16.52 -2.96
N ALA A 42 -7.27 15.19 -3.01
CA ALA A 42 -8.54 14.51 -3.12
C ALA A 42 -9.42 14.71 -1.87
N LEU A 43 -8.84 14.83 -0.67
CA LEU A 43 -9.58 15.21 0.54
C LEU A 43 -10.17 16.62 0.45
N ASP A 44 -9.43 17.59 -0.12
CA ASP A 44 -9.95 18.94 -0.34
C ASP A 44 -11.15 18.92 -1.30
N VAL A 45 -11.04 18.13 -2.38
CA VAL A 45 -12.15 17.92 -3.33
C VAL A 45 -13.34 17.22 -2.65
N LEU A 46 -13.09 16.22 -1.81
CA LEU A 46 -14.13 15.49 -1.08
C LEU A 46 -14.89 16.40 -0.11
N ALA A 47 -14.21 17.36 0.53
CA ALA A 47 -14.83 18.35 1.39
C ALA A 47 -15.83 19.24 0.61
N VAL A 48 -15.41 19.75 -0.56
CA VAL A 48 -16.29 20.55 -1.43
C VAL A 48 -17.46 19.71 -1.95
N LEU A 49 -17.19 18.49 -2.39
CA LEU A 49 -18.22 17.58 -2.87
C LEU A 49 -19.21 17.17 -1.78
N SER A 50 -18.81 17.17 -0.50
CA SER A 50 -19.74 16.89 0.61
C SER A 50 -20.83 17.96 0.72
N VAL A 51 -20.49 19.23 0.44
CA VAL A 51 -21.47 20.33 0.39
C VAL A 51 -22.39 20.18 -0.83
N VAL A 52 -21.82 19.86 -2.00
CA VAL A 52 -22.61 19.61 -3.21
C VAL A 52 -23.56 18.42 -3.01
N ALA A 53 -23.08 17.33 -2.42
CA ALA A 53 -23.86 16.13 -2.11
C ALA A 53 -25.04 16.46 -1.21
N ALA A 54 -24.82 17.26 -0.16
CA ALA A 54 -25.88 17.68 0.74
C ALA A 54 -27.00 18.43 0.00
N VAL A 55 -26.66 19.36 -0.90
CA VAL A 55 -27.66 20.08 -1.71
C VAL A 55 -28.40 19.13 -2.64
N VAL A 56 -27.68 18.22 -3.31
CA VAL A 56 -28.30 17.20 -4.18
C VAL A 56 -29.25 16.33 -3.37
N PHE A 57 -28.86 15.88 -2.19
CA PHE A 57 -29.71 15.04 -1.34
C PHE A 57 -30.92 15.78 -0.79
N ALA A 58 -30.80 17.09 -0.51
CA ALA A 58 -31.93 17.92 -0.11
C ALA A 58 -32.97 18.03 -1.23
N VAL A 59 -32.52 18.30 -2.46
CA VAL A 59 -33.40 18.55 -3.61
C VAL A 59 -33.96 17.27 -4.20
N ARG A 60 -33.12 16.24 -4.39
CA ARG A 60 -33.49 15.02 -5.10
C ARG A 60 -34.27 14.03 -4.24
N PHE A 61 -33.93 13.93 -2.96
CA PHE A 61 -34.48 12.92 -2.05
C PHE A 61 -35.38 13.51 -0.97
N GLU A 62 -35.66 14.82 -1.03
CA GLU A 62 -36.52 15.53 -0.08
C GLU A 62 -36.13 15.30 1.40
N THR A 63 -34.84 15.05 1.67
CA THR A 63 -34.30 14.70 3.01
C THR A 63 -34.42 15.82 4.06
N GLY A 64 -34.83 17.01 3.63
CA GLY A 64 -34.97 18.19 4.48
C GLY A 64 -33.66 18.96 4.68
N VAL A 65 -33.79 20.27 4.91
CA VAL A 65 -32.64 21.19 5.02
C VAL A 65 -31.73 20.84 6.20
N LEU A 66 -32.31 20.39 7.32
CA LEU A 66 -31.53 20.03 8.51
C LEU A 66 -30.58 18.84 8.24
N PHE A 67 -31.05 17.80 7.56
CA PHE A 67 -30.22 16.65 7.20
C PHE A 67 -29.06 17.07 6.29
N ALA A 68 -29.36 17.87 5.27
CA ALA A 68 -28.35 18.39 4.35
C ALA A 68 -27.27 19.21 5.08
N LEU A 69 -27.66 20.09 6.00
CA LEU A 69 -26.71 20.87 6.80
C LEU A 69 -25.81 19.97 7.67
N ILE A 70 -26.39 18.95 8.32
CA ILE A 70 -25.63 18.00 9.13
C ILE A 70 -24.65 17.21 8.25
N PHE A 71 -25.10 16.70 7.10
CA PHE A 71 -24.27 15.95 6.17
C PHE A 71 -23.07 16.78 5.67
N ALA A 72 -23.34 18.01 5.22
CA ALA A 72 -22.30 18.93 4.77
C ALA A 72 -21.31 19.25 5.90
N PHE A 73 -21.82 19.57 7.10
CA PHE A 73 -20.99 19.91 8.24
C PHE A 73 -20.07 18.75 8.65
N ILE A 74 -20.62 17.55 8.80
CA ILE A 74 -19.86 16.35 9.17
C ILE A 74 -18.85 16.00 8.06
N GLY A 75 -19.26 16.04 6.80
CA GLY A 75 -18.38 15.73 5.66
C GLY A 75 -17.18 16.68 5.58
N VAL A 76 -17.42 17.99 5.68
CA VAL A 76 -16.36 19.01 5.67
C VAL A 76 -15.46 18.89 6.90
N LEU A 77 -16.04 18.83 8.10
CA LEU A 77 -15.28 18.72 9.34
C LEU A 77 -14.42 17.44 9.35
N GLY A 78 -15.01 16.31 8.93
CA GLY A 78 -14.30 15.04 8.79
C GLY A 78 -13.12 15.15 7.84
N CYS A 79 -13.32 15.71 6.63
CA CYS A 79 -12.23 15.92 5.68
C CYS A 79 -11.13 16.82 6.23
N VAL A 80 -11.45 17.89 6.95
CA VAL A 80 -10.44 18.78 7.57
C VAL A 80 -9.60 18.05 8.62
N LEU A 81 -10.24 17.26 9.49
CA LEU A 81 -9.53 16.48 10.50
C LEU A 81 -8.63 15.41 9.87
N LEU A 82 -9.15 14.69 8.87
CA LEU A 82 -8.40 13.68 8.13
C LEU A 82 -7.22 14.30 7.35
N GLN A 83 -7.44 15.47 6.74
CA GLN A 83 -6.40 16.22 6.02
C GLN A 83 -5.26 16.63 6.95
N TYR A 84 -5.60 17.14 8.15
CA TYR A 84 -4.60 17.46 9.16
C TYR A 84 -3.79 16.23 9.57
N ALA A 85 -4.47 15.12 9.89
CA ALA A 85 -3.82 13.87 10.26
C ALA A 85 -2.89 13.36 9.15
N ALA A 86 -3.37 13.23 7.92
CA ALA A 86 -2.58 12.75 6.79
C ALA A 86 -1.38 13.66 6.49
N THR A 87 -1.56 14.98 6.53
CA THR A 87 -0.48 15.95 6.26
C THR A 87 0.67 15.84 7.27
N LYS A 88 0.36 15.57 8.54
CA LYS A 88 1.38 15.41 9.58
C LYS A 88 1.99 14.01 9.62
N MET A 89 1.18 12.97 9.39
CA MET A 89 1.63 11.60 9.52
C MET A 89 2.42 11.09 8.30
N LEU A 90 2.07 11.50 7.08
CA LEU A 90 2.78 11.02 5.87
C LEU A 90 4.29 11.35 5.90
N PRO A 91 4.74 12.58 6.24
CA PRO A 91 6.16 12.85 6.42
C PRO A 91 6.77 12.08 7.60
N ALA A 92 6.03 11.89 8.69
CA ALA A 92 6.50 11.17 9.87
C ALA A 92 6.82 9.70 9.57
N LEU A 93 6.06 9.05 8.67
CA LEU A 93 6.37 7.69 8.19
C LEU A 93 7.74 7.61 7.52
N ASN A 94 8.06 8.57 6.65
CA ASN A 94 9.37 8.63 6.00
C ASN A 94 10.49 8.87 7.02
N THR A 95 10.24 9.68 8.04
CA THR A 95 11.19 9.90 9.14
C THR A 95 11.44 8.61 9.93
N LEU A 96 10.39 7.82 10.22
CA LEU A 96 10.55 6.52 10.89
C LEU A 96 11.39 5.54 10.07
N VAL A 97 11.14 5.43 8.77
CA VAL A 97 11.92 4.55 7.88
C VAL A 97 13.41 4.94 7.91
N LYS A 98 13.70 6.24 7.84
CA LYS A 98 15.08 6.76 7.86
C LYS A 98 15.78 6.58 9.21
N ASN A 99 15.06 6.73 10.32
CA ASN A 99 15.63 6.66 11.66
C ASN A 99 15.83 5.23 12.17
N ALA A 100 15.40 4.22 11.43
CA ALA A 100 15.49 2.83 11.82
C ALA A 100 16.37 2.03 10.85
N PRO A 101 17.68 2.34 10.68
CA PRO A 101 18.54 1.65 9.72
C PRO A 101 18.66 0.16 10.06
N THR A 102 18.65 -0.69 9.04
CA THR A 102 18.76 -2.15 9.21
C THR A 102 19.78 -2.74 8.27
N LYS A 103 20.40 -3.85 8.68
CA LYS A 103 21.44 -4.53 7.90
C LYS A 103 20.90 -5.83 7.31
N LEU A 104 21.32 -6.15 6.10
CA LEU A 104 21.11 -7.44 5.45
C LEU A 104 22.42 -7.91 4.82
N SER A 105 22.66 -9.21 4.78
CA SER A 105 23.85 -9.77 4.14
C SER A 105 23.63 -10.21 2.70
N SER A 106 22.39 -10.62 2.37
CA SER A 106 22.09 -11.15 1.05
C SER A 106 21.18 -10.24 0.23
N ALA A 107 21.79 -9.41 -0.64
CA ALA A 107 21.06 -8.72 -1.70
C ALA A 107 20.44 -9.70 -2.71
N VAL A 108 21.03 -10.89 -2.87
CA VAL A 108 20.55 -11.93 -3.78
C VAL A 108 19.16 -12.41 -3.39
N PHE A 109 18.88 -12.54 -2.10
CA PHE A 109 17.55 -12.92 -1.61
C PHE A 109 16.47 -11.94 -2.08
N LEU A 110 16.74 -10.63 -1.99
CA LEU A 110 15.81 -9.60 -2.47
C LEU A 110 15.65 -9.65 -4.00
N LYS A 111 16.73 -9.85 -4.76
CA LYS A 111 16.63 -10.02 -6.23
C LYS A 111 15.74 -11.21 -6.62
N VAL A 112 15.83 -12.33 -5.89
CA VAL A 112 14.97 -13.50 -6.13
C VAL A 112 13.51 -13.18 -5.80
N LEU A 113 13.24 -12.47 -4.70
CA LEU A 113 11.89 -12.01 -4.39
C LEU A 113 11.34 -11.03 -5.43
N ALA A 114 12.19 -10.16 -5.99
CA ALA A 114 11.83 -9.26 -7.08
C ALA A 114 11.34 -10.05 -8.31
N LEU A 115 12.03 -11.13 -8.66
CA LEU A 115 11.61 -12.01 -9.75
C LEU A 115 10.24 -12.62 -9.52
N PHE A 116 10.01 -13.20 -8.33
CA PHE A 116 8.72 -13.79 -8.02
C PHE A 116 7.60 -12.75 -7.96
N ALA A 117 7.87 -11.56 -7.42
CA ALA A 117 6.92 -10.47 -7.38
C ALA A 117 6.55 -10.01 -8.80
N GLY A 118 7.53 -9.73 -9.67
CA GLY A 118 7.28 -9.30 -11.04
C GLY A 118 6.53 -10.37 -11.86
N VAL A 119 6.97 -11.63 -11.80
CA VAL A 119 6.28 -12.73 -12.51
C VAL A 119 4.87 -12.94 -11.97
N GLY A 120 4.68 -12.92 -10.65
CA GLY A 120 3.37 -13.03 -10.01
C GLY A 120 2.43 -11.90 -10.44
N GLY A 121 2.93 -10.67 -10.52
CA GLY A 121 2.18 -9.52 -11.02
C GLY A 121 1.74 -9.72 -12.47
N LEU A 122 2.64 -10.11 -13.37
CA LEU A 122 2.31 -10.36 -14.77
C LEU A 122 1.27 -11.47 -14.94
N ILE A 123 1.36 -12.54 -14.14
CA ILE A 123 0.36 -13.62 -14.13
C ILE A 123 -1.00 -13.08 -13.67
N ALA A 124 -1.04 -12.29 -12.61
CA ALA A 124 -2.28 -11.68 -12.12
C ALA A 124 -2.93 -10.78 -13.17
N LEU A 125 -2.13 -9.95 -13.87
CA LEU A 125 -2.60 -9.10 -14.95
C LEU A 125 -3.13 -9.92 -16.13
N ALA A 126 -2.38 -10.94 -16.57
CA ALA A 126 -2.79 -11.81 -17.67
C ALA A 126 -4.12 -12.52 -17.36
N PHE A 127 -4.27 -13.03 -16.13
CA PHE A 127 -5.51 -13.66 -15.68
C PHE A 127 -6.68 -12.67 -15.66
N GLY A 128 -6.47 -11.45 -15.17
CA GLY A 128 -7.48 -10.40 -15.20
C GLY A 128 -7.93 -10.03 -16.62
N VAL A 129 -6.99 -9.94 -17.57
CA VAL A 129 -7.30 -9.70 -18.99
C VAL A 129 -8.07 -10.85 -19.61
N LEU A 130 -7.68 -12.10 -19.35
CA LEU A 130 -8.37 -13.29 -19.89
C LEU A 130 -9.83 -13.39 -19.42
N ILE A 131 -10.09 -13.04 -18.16
CA ILE A 131 -11.45 -12.94 -17.61
C ILE A 131 -12.20 -11.81 -18.32
N TRP A 132 -11.58 -10.64 -18.45
CA TRP A 132 -12.21 -9.47 -19.07
C TRP A 132 -12.58 -9.69 -20.54
N THR A 133 -11.77 -10.41 -21.31
CA THR A 133 -12.05 -10.68 -22.73
C THR A 133 -13.08 -11.78 -22.96
N GLY A 134 -13.69 -12.34 -21.90
CA GLY A 134 -14.68 -13.41 -22.01
C GLY A 134 -14.11 -14.70 -22.59
N SER A 135 -12.78 -14.84 -22.64
CA SER A 135 -12.08 -16.01 -23.16
C SER A 135 -12.07 -17.17 -22.16
N SER A 136 -12.59 -16.94 -20.96
CA SER A 136 -12.78 -17.95 -19.94
C SER A 136 -14.19 -18.54 -20.06
N GLU A 137 -14.29 -19.82 -20.43
CA GLU A 137 -15.55 -20.59 -20.38
C GLU A 137 -16.08 -20.77 -18.94
N TYR A 138 -15.30 -20.37 -17.93
CA TYR A 138 -15.53 -20.67 -16.51
C TYR A 138 -16.21 -19.54 -15.72
N VAL A 139 -16.38 -18.35 -16.30
CA VAL A 139 -16.86 -17.16 -15.58
C VAL A 139 -17.92 -16.46 -16.41
N ASP A 140 -19.15 -16.37 -15.90
CA ASP A 140 -20.23 -15.57 -16.49
C ASP A 140 -19.87 -14.08 -16.39
N PRO A 141 -19.57 -13.38 -17.51
CA PRO A 141 -19.07 -12.01 -17.51
C PRO A 141 -20.10 -10.98 -17.02
N THR A 142 -21.36 -11.38 -16.82
CA THR A 142 -22.43 -10.49 -16.36
C THR A 142 -22.63 -10.49 -14.83
N ALA A 143 -21.98 -11.42 -14.11
CA ALA A 143 -22.06 -11.44 -12.65
C ALA A 143 -21.30 -10.25 -12.05
N ALA A 144 -21.90 -9.58 -11.05
CA ALA A 144 -21.29 -8.46 -10.34
C ALA A 144 -19.90 -8.81 -9.74
N ASP A 145 -19.66 -10.08 -9.47
CA ASP A 145 -18.39 -10.61 -8.96
C ASP A 145 -17.23 -10.49 -9.97
N VAL A 146 -17.50 -10.47 -11.28
CA VAL A 146 -16.45 -10.42 -12.32
C VAL A 146 -15.70 -9.10 -12.27
N ASN A 147 -16.40 -7.99 -12.06
CA ASN A 147 -15.76 -6.68 -11.91
C ASN A 147 -14.87 -6.62 -10.66
N ALA A 148 -15.30 -7.27 -9.57
CA ALA A 148 -14.50 -7.36 -8.35
C ALA A 148 -13.24 -8.22 -8.57
N VAL A 149 -13.35 -9.33 -9.31
CA VAL A 149 -12.20 -10.19 -9.65
C VAL A 149 -11.20 -9.45 -10.54
N ILE A 150 -11.66 -8.75 -11.59
CA ILE A 150 -10.78 -7.97 -12.47
C ILE A 150 -10.06 -6.87 -11.68
N LEU A 151 -10.79 -6.13 -10.83
CA LEU A 151 -10.20 -5.11 -9.97
C LEU A 151 -9.18 -5.72 -9.00
N GLY A 152 -9.46 -6.91 -8.46
CA GLY A 152 -8.55 -7.68 -7.62
C GLY A 152 -7.27 -8.10 -8.34
N CYS A 153 -7.38 -8.59 -9.59
CA CYS A 153 -6.23 -8.92 -10.44
C CYS A 153 -5.35 -7.70 -10.74
N PHE A 154 -5.98 -6.57 -11.05
CA PHE A 154 -5.25 -5.32 -11.28
C PHE A 154 -4.58 -4.81 -10.00
N ALA A 155 -5.27 -4.84 -8.87
CA ALA A 155 -4.71 -4.48 -7.57
C ALA A 155 -3.52 -5.38 -7.19
N ALA A 156 -3.62 -6.69 -7.45
CA ALA A 156 -2.54 -7.64 -7.22
C ALA A 156 -1.32 -7.33 -8.11
N PHE A 157 -1.53 -7.04 -9.41
CA PHE A 157 -0.46 -6.60 -10.30
C PHE A 157 0.26 -5.37 -9.74
N VAL A 158 -0.47 -4.31 -9.38
CA VAL A 158 0.11 -3.07 -8.84
C VAL A 158 0.88 -3.34 -7.54
N ALA A 159 0.34 -4.16 -6.64
CA ALA A 159 1.01 -4.52 -5.39
C ALA A 159 2.30 -5.33 -5.63
N CYS A 160 2.28 -6.27 -6.57
CA CYS A 160 3.44 -7.06 -6.98
C CYS A 160 4.54 -6.18 -7.58
N GLU A 161 4.20 -5.27 -8.49
CA GLU A 161 5.15 -4.34 -9.09
C GLU A 161 5.75 -3.41 -8.03
N PHE A 162 4.92 -2.89 -7.11
CA PHE A 162 5.41 -2.10 -5.98
C PHE A 162 6.49 -2.83 -5.18
N TRP A 163 6.23 -4.09 -4.81
CA TRP A 163 7.20 -4.90 -4.07
C TRP A 163 8.43 -5.23 -4.90
N MET A 164 8.29 -5.56 -6.18
CA MET A 164 9.41 -5.79 -7.08
C MET A 164 10.37 -4.60 -7.08
N PHE A 165 9.87 -3.37 -7.25
CA PHE A 165 10.72 -2.18 -7.26
C PHE A 165 11.37 -1.90 -5.91
N LEU A 166 10.67 -2.14 -4.79
CA LEU A 166 11.29 -2.06 -3.47
C LEU A 166 12.42 -3.10 -3.31
N PHE A 167 12.22 -4.34 -3.77
CA PHE A 167 13.24 -5.39 -3.67
C PHE A 167 14.49 -5.06 -4.48
N LEU A 168 14.34 -4.37 -5.61
CA LEU A 168 15.45 -3.88 -6.43
C LEU A 168 16.15 -2.65 -5.82
N LYS A 169 15.48 -1.92 -4.90
CA LYS A 169 16.00 -0.70 -4.25
C LYS A 169 15.90 -0.75 -2.72
N PRO A 170 16.65 -1.64 -2.05
CA PRO A 170 16.62 -1.73 -0.58
C PRO A 170 17.06 -0.45 0.14
N GLU A 171 17.89 0.38 -0.52
CA GLU A 171 18.38 1.67 -0.01
C GLU A 171 17.24 2.65 0.32
N GLU A 172 16.12 2.59 -0.41
CA GLU A 172 14.92 3.41 -0.16
C GLU A 172 14.27 3.13 1.20
N LEU A 173 14.54 1.95 1.77
CA LEU A 173 14.08 1.54 3.10
C LEU A 173 15.19 1.66 4.15
N SER A 174 16.26 2.40 3.87
CA SER A 174 17.41 2.54 4.79
C SER A 174 17.97 1.18 5.21
N VAL A 175 18.08 0.27 4.23
CA VAL A 175 18.69 -1.04 4.42
C VAL A 175 20.09 -1.03 3.81
N GLU A 176 21.08 -1.35 4.64
CA GLU A 176 22.49 -1.47 4.25
C GLU A 176 22.83 -2.93 3.98
N VAL A 177 23.39 -3.22 2.82
CA VAL A 177 23.87 -4.57 2.48
C VAL A 177 25.32 -4.72 2.95
N VAL A 178 25.57 -5.58 3.94
CA VAL A 178 26.88 -5.78 4.58
C VAL A 178 27.39 -7.21 4.36
N GLU A 179 28.70 -7.42 4.25
CA GLU A 179 29.24 -8.75 3.89
C GLU A 179 28.98 -9.86 4.91
N LYS A 180 28.82 -9.51 6.20
CA LYS A 180 28.62 -10.47 7.29
C LYS A 180 27.61 -9.94 8.31
N THR A 181 26.57 -10.72 8.54
CA THR A 181 25.59 -10.57 9.63
C THR A 181 25.43 -11.91 10.32
N SER A 182 25.01 -11.90 11.59
CA SER A 182 24.49 -13.11 12.21
C SER A 182 23.13 -13.49 11.61
N VAL A 183 22.76 -14.77 11.66
CA VAL A 183 21.44 -15.24 11.17
C VAL A 183 20.28 -14.52 11.86
N GLY A 184 20.44 -14.18 13.15
CA GLY A 184 19.45 -13.41 13.90
C GLY A 184 19.31 -11.97 13.39
N GLU A 185 20.43 -11.30 13.13
CA GLU A 185 20.42 -9.95 12.54
C GLU A 185 19.85 -9.95 11.12
N GLU A 186 20.11 -11.00 10.32
CA GLU A 186 19.51 -11.17 8.99
C GLU A 186 17.99 -11.27 9.09
N PHE A 187 17.47 -12.06 10.03
CA PHE A 187 16.04 -12.20 10.25
C PHE A 187 15.38 -10.89 10.71
N ILE A 188 16.01 -10.17 11.64
CA ILE A 188 15.54 -8.85 12.09
C ILE A 188 15.56 -7.86 10.91
N GLY A 189 16.64 -7.86 10.12
CA GLY A 189 16.77 -7.04 8.93
C GLY A 189 15.67 -7.31 7.91
N LEU A 190 15.35 -8.59 7.67
CA LEU A 190 14.35 -8.98 6.69
C LEU A 190 12.93 -8.65 7.16
N THR A 191 12.59 -8.94 8.40
CA THR A 191 11.28 -8.60 8.95
C THR A 191 11.08 -7.09 9.01
N SER A 192 12.12 -6.33 9.36
CA SER A 192 12.11 -4.86 9.36
C SER A 192 11.98 -4.30 7.95
N TYR A 193 12.64 -4.93 6.97
CA TYR A 193 12.51 -4.58 5.56
C TYR A 193 11.04 -4.62 5.11
N PHE A 194 10.32 -5.70 5.41
CA PHE A 194 8.89 -5.80 5.08
C PHE A 194 8.04 -4.78 5.84
N ALA A 195 8.29 -4.58 7.14
CA ALA A 195 7.57 -3.59 7.94
C ALA A 195 7.72 -2.17 7.36
N LYS A 196 8.93 -1.79 6.94
CA LYS A 196 9.20 -0.51 6.28
C LYS A 196 8.60 -0.43 4.88
N GLY A 197 8.59 -1.55 4.14
CA GLY A 197 7.90 -1.64 2.85
C GLY A 197 6.40 -1.31 2.99
N CYS A 198 5.74 -1.82 4.03
CA CYS A 198 4.36 -1.46 4.36
C CYS A 198 4.19 0.04 4.66
N LEU A 199 5.16 0.67 5.34
CA LEU A 199 5.15 2.13 5.55
C LEU A 199 5.26 2.90 4.22
N LYS A 200 6.13 2.46 3.30
CA LYS A 200 6.26 3.07 1.97
C LYS A 200 5.04 2.82 1.08
N LEU A 201 4.29 1.75 1.30
CA LEU A 201 3.04 1.45 0.59
C LEU A 201 1.86 2.30 1.08
N THR A 202 1.91 2.73 2.34
CA THR A 202 0.85 3.51 3.00
C THR A 202 0.38 4.74 2.21
N PRO A 203 1.25 5.64 1.68
CA PRO A 203 0.80 6.77 0.86
C PRO A 203 0.05 6.36 -0.41
N VAL A 204 0.37 5.20 -1.00
CA VAL A 204 -0.29 4.68 -2.20
C VAL A 204 -1.71 4.24 -1.87
N VAL A 205 -1.86 3.40 -0.84
CA VAL A 205 -3.18 2.92 -0.39
C VAL A 205 -4.05 4.10 0.04
N PHE A 206 -3.50 5.00 0.87
CA PHE A 206 -4.16 6.25 1.28
C PHE A 206 -4.66 7.06 0.06
N GLY A 207 -3.78 7.34 -0.90
CA GLY A 207 -4.12 8.14 -2.07
C GLY A 207 -5.23 7.51 -2.90
N LEU A 208 -5.13 6.20 -3.16
CA LEU A 208 -6.12 5.45 -3.92
C LEU A 208 -7.48 5.39 -3.21
N THR A 209 -7.52 5.11 -1.90
CA THR A 209 -8.78 5.01 -1.17
C THR A 209 -9.53 6.33 -1.11
N VAL A 210 -8.82 7.46 -0.94
CA VAL A 210 -9.46 8.79 -0.95
C VAL A 210 -9.96 9.15 -2.35
N LEU A 211 -9.19 8.85 -3.40
CA LEU A 211 -9.65 9.04 -4.78
C LEU A 211 -10.91 8.22 -5.07
N LEU A 212 -10.95 6.97 -4.62
CA LEU A 212 -12.14 6.13 -4.71
C LEU A 212 -13.30 6.72 -3.91
N ALA A 213 -13.07 7.29 -2.72
CA ALA A 213 -14.11 7.97 -1.94
C ALA A 213 -14.72 9.15 -2.71
N VAL A 214 -13.90 9.93 -3.41
CA VAL A 214 -14.36 11.03 -4.27
C VAL A 214 -15.29 10.51 -5.38
N VAL A 215 -14.84 9.50 -6.12
CA VAL A 215 -15.65 8.87 -7.18
C VAL A 215 -16.94 8.29 -6.61
N TRP A 216 -16.85 7.62 -5.46
CA TRP A 216 -17.99 6.98 -4.82
C TRP A 216 -19.05 7.98 -4.35
N LEU A 217 -18.63 9.12 -3.78
CA LEU A 217 -19.55 10.19 -3.39
C LEU A 217 -20.29 10.75 -4.61
N VAL A 218 -19.61 10.91 -5.75
CA VAL A 218 -20.26 11.33 -7.00
C VAL A 218 -21.28 10.29 -7.46
N VAL A 219 -20.92 9.00 -7.50
CA VAL A 219 -21.86 7.91 -7.85
C VAL A 219 -23.08 7.93 -6.92
N MET A 220 -22.87 8.18 -5.64
CA MET A 220 -23.93 8.22 -4.63
C MET A 220 -24.93 9.36 -4.87
N MET A 221 -24.50 10.51 -5.39
CA MET A 221 -25.40 11.62 -5.77
C MET A 221 -26.45 11.22 -6.83
N PHE A 222 -26.13 10.23 -7.67
CA PHE A 222 -27.00 9.81 -8.77
C PHE A 222 -27.73 8.50 -8.55
N SER A 223 -27.43 7.81 -7.44
CA SER A 223 -27.96 6.49 -7.16
C SER A 223 -29.41 6.51 -6.63
N PRO A 224 -30.16 5.41 -6.72
CA PRO A 224 -31.50 5.29 -6.13
C PRO A 224 -31.47 5.45 -4.61
N ILE A 225 -32.54 5.98 -4.03
CA ILE A 225 -32.60 6.26 -2.58
C ILE A 225 -32.40 5.01 -1.73
N GLU A 226 -32.84 3.82 -2.20
CA GLU A 226 -32.69 2.58 -1.44
C GLU A 226 -31.21 2.16 -1.27
N SER A 227 -30.34 2.61 -2.18
CA SER A 227 -28.92 2.27 -2.18
C SER A 227 -28.05 3.23 -1.35
N ILE A 228 -28.57 4.39 -0.98
CA ILE A 228 -27.83 5.47 -0.31
C ILE A 228 -27.23 5.02 1.01
N PHE A 229 -27.99 4.31 1.85
CA PHE A 229 -27.51 3.86 3.15
C PHE A 229 -26.31 2.90 3.02
N GLY A 230 -26.40 1.92 2.12
CA GLY A 230 -25.29 1.01 1.85
C GLY A 230 -24.06 1.73 1.31
N GLN A 231 -24.26 2.69 0.40
CA GLN A 231 -23.18 3.48 -0.17
C GLN A 231 -22.53 4.44 0.84
N LEU A 232 -23.30 4.95 1.82
CA LEU A 232 -22.76 5.77 2.91
C LEU A 232 -21.77 4.97 3.77
N PHE A 233 -22.08 3.71 4.08
CA PHE A 233 -21.13 2.84 4.78
C PHE A 233 -19.83 2.70 4.00
N VAL A 234 -19.91 2.40 2.70
CA VAL A 234 -18.72 2.30 1.84
C VAL A 234 -17.92 3.60 1.84
N LEU A 235 -18.58 4.76 1.73
CA LEU A 235 -17.94 6.06 1.79
C LEU A 235 -17.21 6.30 3.13
N VAL A 236 -17.85 5.94 4.25
CA VAL A 236 -17.24 6.02 5.58
C VAL A 236 -16.03 5.10 5.68
N TYR A 237 -16.11 3.86 5.20
CA TYR A 237 -14.96 2.95 5.17
C TYR A 237 -13.80 3.51 4.36
N LEU A 238 -14.07 4.01 3.15
CA LEU A 238 -13.04 4.63 2.30
C LEU A 238 -12.46 5.91 2.91
N GLY A 239 -13.30 6.69 3.60
CA GLY A 239 -12.89 7.90 4.32
C GLY A 239 -12.02 7.60 5.55
N VAL A 240 -12.37 6.58 6.34
CA VAL A 240 -11.58 6.16 7.53
C VAL A 240 -10.20 5.64 7.12
N MET A 241 -10.03 5.10 5.91
CA MET A 241 -8.70 4.74 5.38
C MET A 241 -7.77 5.96 5.25
N ALA A 242 -8.29 7.20 5.32
CA ALA A 242 -7.45 8.38 5.44
C ALA A 242 -6.63 8.43 6.75
N LEU A 243 -7.04 7.67 7.79
CA LEU A 243 -6.28 7.48 9.02
C LEU A 243 -5.24 6.36 8.93
N LEU A 244 -5.12 5.67 7.78
CA LEU A 244 -4.12 4.62 7.59
C LEU A 244 -2.69 5.08 7.94
N PRO A 245 -2.21 6.29 7.56
CA PRO A 245 -0.89 6.77 7.98
C PRO A 245 -0.71 6.82 9.50
N PHE A 246 -1.77 7.14 10.24
CA PHE A 246 -1.73 7.17 11.70
C PHE A 246 -1.61 5.74 12.28
N PHE A 247 -2.43 4.82 11.80
CA PHE A 247 -2.39 3.42 12.27
C PHE A 247 -1.08 2.73 11.93
N MET A 248 -0.55 2.97 10.72
CA MET A 248 0.73 2.39 10.28
C MET A 248 1.91 2.92 11.10
N TYR A 249 1.88 4.20 11.49
CA TYR A 249 2.87 4.77 12.40
C TYR A 249 2.87 4.05 13.75
N ALA A 250 1.69 3.90 14.37
CA ALA A 250 1.55 3.22 15.66
C ALA A 250 1.96 1.75 15.57
N ALA A 251 1.50 1.03 14.54
CA ALA A 251 1.84 -0.37 14.31
C ALA A 251 3.36 -0.57 14.15
N PHE A 252 4.03 0.33 13.42
CA PHE A 252 5.47 0.27 13.23
C PHE A 252 6.24 0.51 14.52
N LEU A 253 5.81 1.46 15.36
CA LEU A 253 6.40 1.68 16.68
C LEU A 253 6.23 0.45 17.58
N SER A 254 5.04 -0.16 17.59
CA SER A 254 4.79 -1.38 18.37
C SER A 254 5.64 -2.56 17.88
N TYR A 255 5.84 -2.66 16.57
CA TYR A 255 6.72 -3.66 15.96
C TYR A 255 8.18 -3.46 16.40
N TYR A 256 8.72 -2.24 16.30
CA TYR A 256 10.09 -1.94 16.74
C TYR A 256 10.29 -2.10 18.25
N LEU A 257 9.31 -1.72 19.06
CA LEU A 257 9.35 -1.98 20.51
C LEU A 257 9.48 -3.48 20.79
N THR A 258 8.78 -4.32 20.01
CA THR A 258 8.87 -5.78 20.14
C THR A 258 10.26 -6.28 19.74
N LEU A 259 10.84 -5.76 18.65
CA LEU A 259 12.21 -6.07 18.25
C LEU A 259 13.23 -5.66 19.31
N ASP A 260 13.08 -4.48 19.91
CA ASP A 260 13.96 -3.99 20.97
C ASP A 260 13.90 -4.90 22.20
N ILE A 261 12.70 -5.33 22.60
CA ILE A 261 12.51 -6.29 23.69
C ILE A 261 13.19 -7.63 23.36
N LEU A 262 12.95 -8.18 22.17
CA LEU A 262 13.56 -9.45 21.74
C LEU A 262 15.08 -9.35 21.74
N THR A 263 15.63 -8.27 21.19
CA THR A 263 17.06 -8.01 21.11
C THR A 263 17.68 -7.77 22.49
N ALA A 264 16.94 -7.20 23.43
CA ALA A 264 17.37 -7.06 24.82
C ALA A 264 17.36 -8.39 25.59
N VAL A 265 16.41 -9.29 25.28
CA VAL A 265 16.23 -10.57 25.99
C VAL A 265 17.21 -11.65 25.50
N PHE A 266 17.45 -11.77 24.19
CA PHE A 266 18.32 -12.83 23.64
C PHE A 266 19.75 -12.87 24.23
N PRO A 267 20.41 -11.74 24.57
CA PRO A 267 21.74 -11.74 25.19
C PRO A 267 21.74 -12.00 26.70
N LEU A 268 20.59 -11.98 27.38
CA LEU A 268 20.52 -12.11 28.85
C LEU A 268 21.12 -13.42 29.38
N PRO A 269 20.85 -14.61 28.79
CA PRO A 269 21.43 -15.86 29.28
C PRO A 269 22.96 -15.83 29.23
N ALA A 270 23.53 -15.38 28.12
CA ALA A 270 24.98 -15.27 27.94
C ALA A 270 25.63 -14.25 28.90
N LYS A 271 24.92 -13.18 29.27
CA LYS A 271 25.39 -12.21 30.26
C LYS A 271 25.29 -12.74 31.70
N LEU A 272 24.24 -13.53 32.01
CA LEU A 272 24.06 -14.16 33.33
C LEU A 272 25.08 -15.27 33.57
N ASP A 273 25.47 -16.02 32.54
CA ASP A 273 26.51 -17.06 32.65
C ASP A 273 27.88 -16.45 32.97
N LYS A 274 28.20 -15.26 32.43
CA LYS A 274 29.42 -14.51 32.77
C LYS A 274 29.47 -13.97 34.20
N ILE A 275 28.35 -13.92 34.91
CA ILE A 275 28.29 -13.49 36.32
C ILE A 275 28.44 -14.69 37.27
N LYS A 276 28.27 -15.92 36.77
CA LYS A 276 28.44 -17.16 37.54
C LYS A 276 29.88 -17.67 37.58
N GLU A 277 30.77 -17.16 36.73
CA GLU A 277 32.23 -17.34 36.79
C GLU A 277 32.88 -16.26 37.67
#